data_AF-A0A0C3PZB1-F1
#
_entry.id   AF-A0A0C3PZB1-F1
#
_cell.length_a   1.000
_cell.length_b   1.000
_cell.length_c   1.000
_cell.angle_alpha   90.00
_cell.angle_beta   90.00
_cell.angle_gamma   90.00
#
_symmetry.space_group_name_H-M   'P 1'
#
loop_
_entity.id
_entity.type
_entity.pdbx_description
1 polymer ?
#
loop_
_entity_poly.entity_id
_entity_poly.type
_entity_poly.pdbx_seq_one_letter_code
_entity_poly.pdbx_strand_id
1 'polypeptide(L)'
;DHPPDFKTEFHPHCKCSTLFQTAEEFGQQNLECMPPDCEPWHPFASEGNYIFALIAMEAGLSSNQVDPLLKLVHCISQGTTSVMLCNDAGL
;
A
#
# COMPACT_ATOMS: atom_id res chain seq x y z
N ASP A 1 -24.46 25.53 -23.13
CA ASP A 1 -23.86 24.20 -22.99
C ASP A 1 -22.35 24.31 -23.16
N HIS A 2 -21.60 24.15 -22.07
CA HIS A 2 -20.14 24.06 -22.13
C HIS A 2 -19.75 22.66 -22.63
N PRO A 3 -18.74 22.54 -23.51
CA PRO A 3 -18.24 21.24 -23.93
C PRO A 3 -17.59 20.52 -22.73
N PRO A 4 -17.63 19.17 -22.69
CA PRO A 4 -17.02 18.41 -21.61
C PRO A 4 -15.49 18.57 -21.61
N ASP A 5 -14.91 18.68 -20.42
CA ASP A 5 -13.48 18.90 -20.22
C ASP A 5 -12.67 17.59 -20.26
N PHE A 6 -13.28 16.48 -19.84
CA PHE A 6 -12.63 15.18 -19.72
C PHE A 6 -13.38 14.09 -20.49
N LYS A 7 -12.62 13.20 -21.14
CA LYS A 7 -13.10 11.97 -21.75
C LYS A 7 -12.44 10.78 -21.07
N THR A 8 -13.23 9.89 -20.48
CA THR A 8 -12.75 8.65 -19.86
C THR A 8 -13.14 7.46 -20.72
N GLU A 9 -12.15 6.76 -21.26
CA GLU A 9 -12.33 5.53 -22.01
C GLU A 9 -11.98 4.32 -21.12
N PHE A 10 -12.77 3.26 -21.22
CA PHE A 10 -12.58 2.05 -20.42
C PHE A 10 -12.05 0.91 -21.27
N HIS A 11 -11.43 -0.07 -20.61
CA HIS A 11 -11.00 -1.30 -21.26
C HIS A 11 -12.19 -2.01 -21.93
N PRO A 12 -12.04 -2.61 -23.13
CA PRO A 12 -13.16 -3.20 -23.89
C PRO A 12 -13.95 -4.27 -23.13
N HIS A 13 -13.31 -4.94 -22.18
CA HIS A 13 -13.93 -6.00 -21.36
C HIS A 13 -14.71 -5.47 -20.15
N CYS A 14 -14.60 -4.18 -19.83
CA CYS A 14 -15.26 -3.59 -18.65
C CYS A 14 -16.77 -3.40 -18.85
N LYS A 15 -17.27 -3.50 -20.09
CA LYS A 15 -18.68 -3.20 -20.48
C LYS A 15 -19.17 -1.80 -20.06
N CYS A 16 -18.26 -0.91 -19.70
CA CYS A 16 -18.55 0.48 -19.39
C CYS A 16 -18.54 1.33 -20.67
N SER A 17 -19.49 2.24 -20.80
CA SER A 17 -19.48 3.23 -21.87
C SER A 17 -18.47 4.34 -21.60
N THR A 18 -17.96 4.98 -22.67
CA THR A 18 -17.14 6.19 -22.55
C THR A 18 -17.89 7.27 -21.77
N LEU A 19 -17.22 7.88 -20.79
CA LEU A 19 -17.75 8.99 -20.01
C LEU A 19 -17.19 10.31 -20.51
N PHE A 20 -18.04 11.33 -20.53
CA PHE A 20 -17.66 12.72 -20.78
C PHE A 20 -18.10 13.53 -19.56
N GLN A 21 -17.16 14.24 -18.94
CA GLN A 21 -17.38 14.91 -17.65
C GLN A 21 -16.78 16.31 -17.69
N THR A 22 -17.37 17.26 -16.96
CA THR A 22 -16.74 18.57 -16.70
C THR A 22 -15.67 18.46 -15.61
N ALA A 23 -14.88 19.52 -15.42
CA ALA A 23 -13.90 19.57 -14.34
C ALA A 23 -14.51 19.45 -12.94
N GLU A 24 -15.68 20.05 -12.72
CA GLU A 24 -16.41 19.93 -11.45
C GLU A 24 -16.85 18.50 -11.18
N GLU A 25 -17.28 17.76 -12.21
CA GLU A 25 -17.74 16.37 -12.08
C GLU A 25 -16.57 15.39 -11.89
N PHE A 26 -15.47 15.58 -12.63
CA PHE A 26 -14.33 14.65 -12.62
C PHE A 26 -13.63 14.57 -11.25
N GLY A 27 -13.64 15.67 -10.49
CA GLY A 27 -13.05 15.75 -9.15
C GLY A 27 -13.99 15.34 -8.01
N GLN A 28 -15.31 15.27 -8.26
CA GLN A 28 -16.31 14.92 -7.26
C GLN A 28 -16.45 13.40 -7.12
N GLN A 29 -15.39 12.75 -6.67
CA GLN A 29 -15.56 11.45 -6.03
C GLN A 29 -16.09 11.73 -4.62
N ASN A 30 -17.24 11.14 -4.25
CA ASN A 30 -17.78 11.22 -2.89
C ASN A 30 -16.80 10.55 -1.90
N LEU A 31 -15.74 11.27 -1.53
CA LEU A 31 -14.78 10.86 -0.50
C LEU A 31 -15.46 10.68 0.86
N GLU A 32 -16.59 11.36 1.08
CA GLU A 32 -17.34 11.31 2.34
C GLU A 32 -18.08 9.98 2.59
N CYS A 33 -18.15 9.06 1.61
CA CYS A 33 -18.90 7.81 1.74
C CYS A 33 -18.11 6.56 1.37
N MET A 34 -16.77 6.61 1.38
CA MET A 34 -16.01 5.38 1.40
C MET A 34 -15.97 4.84 2.83
N PRO A 35 -16.45 3.60 3.07
CA PRO A 35 -16.22 2.96 4.35
C PRO A 35 -14.70 2.94 4.62
N PRO A 36 -14.25 3.14 5.87
CA PRO A 36 -12.85 2.98 6.21
C PRO A 36 -12.33 1.67 5.64
N ASP A 37 -11.19 1.71 4.96
CA ASP A 37 -10.55 0.49 4.50
C ASP A 37 -10.15 -0.32 5.73
N CYS A 38 -10.85 -1.44 5.95
CA CYS A 38 -10.60 -2.31 7.09
C CYS A 38 -9.28 -3.06 6.94
N GLU A 39 -8.74 -3.16 5.72
CA GLU A 39 -7.55 -3.95 5.40
C GLU A 39 -6.64 -3.18 4.42
N PRO A 40 -6.10 -2.02 4.83
CA PRO A 40 -5.29 -1.15 3.96
C PRO A 40 -3.97 -1.81 3.51
N TRP A 41 -3.62 -2.95 4.12
CA TRP A 41 -2.47 -3.76 3.76
C TRP A 41 -2.73 -4.68 2.56
N HIS A 42 -3.91 -4.71 1.94
CA HIS A 42 -4.04 -5.43 0.67
C HIS A 42 -3.12 -4.80 -0.41
N PRO A 43 -2.45 -5.61 -1.25
CA PRO A 43 -2.65 -7.05 -1.49
C PRO A 43 -1.79 -7.99 -0.63
N PHE A 44 -1.14 -7.50 0.44
CA PHE A 44 -0.35 -8.35 1.32
C PHE A 44 -1.25 -9.29 2.12
N ALA A 45 -0.78 -10.52 2.34
CA ALA A 45 -1.56 -11.55 3.04
C ALA A 45 -1.82 -11.22 4.53
N SER A 46 -1.11 -10.25 5.11
CA SER A 46 -1.31 -9.77 6.47
C SER A 46 -0.73 -8.37 6.64
N GLU A 47 -1.22 -7.64 7.64
CA GLU A 47 -0.66 -6.35 8.06
C GLU A 47 0.83 -6.46 8.41
N GLY A 48 1.25 -7.53 9.09
CA GLY A 48 2.65 -7.77 9.43
C GLY A 48 3.56 -7.89 8.21
N ASN A 49 3.09 -8.53 7.13
CA ASN A 49 3.84 -8.62 5.88
C ASN A 49 3.96 -7.25 5.20
N TYR A 50 2.90 -6.44 5.24
CA TYR A 50 2.93 -5.07 4.74
C TYR A 50 3.93 -4.20 5.52
N ILE A 51 3.86 -4.20 6.85
CA ILE A 51 4.77 -3.42 7.70
C ILE A 51 6.22 -3.84 7.48
N PHE A 52 6.50 -5.15 7.41
CA PHE A 52 7.85 -5.64 7.14
C PHE A 52 8.37 -5.18 5.77
N ALA A 53 7.54 -5.30 4.72
CA ALA A 53 7.89 -4.86 3.38
C ALA A 53 8.11 -3.34 3.31
N LEU A 54 7.29 -2.55 4.00
CA LEU A 54 7.43 -1.11 4.11
C LEU A 54 8.77 -0.73 4.72
N ILE A 55 9.12 -1.31 5.88
CA ILE A 55 10.41 -1.06 6.54
C ILE A 55 11.58 -1.46 5.65
N ALA A 56 11.51 -2.63 5.00
CA ALA A 56 12.57 -3.08 4.11
C ALA A 56 12.76 -2.14 2.91
N MET A 57 11.66 -1.64 2.33
CA MET A 57 11.67 -0.67 1.25
C MET A 57 12.25 0.67 1.69
N GLU A 58 11.76 1.23 2.81
CA GLU A 58 12.21 2.52 3.34
C GLU A 58 13.69 2.51 3.74
N ALA A 59 14.16 1.39 4.30
CA ALA A 59 15.57 1.19 4.62
C ALA A 59 16.44 0.81 3.41
N GLY A 60 15.86 0.64 2.22
CA GLY A 60 16.59 0.29 1.00
C GLY A 60 17.24 -1.10 1.05
N LEU A 61 16.65 -2.06 1.76
CA LEU A 61 17.22 -3.40 1.92
C LEU A 61 17.14 -4.18 0.61
N SER A 62 18.25 -4.83 0.24
CA SER A 62 18.30 -5.76 -0.87
C SER A 62 17.85 -7.17 -0.45
N SER A 63 17.50 -8.02 -1.42
CA SER A 63 17.00 -9.38 -1.14
C SER A 63 17.96 -10.22 -0.29
N ASN A 64 19.28 -10.08 -0.52
CA ASN A 64 20.31 -10.74 0.27
C ASN A 64 20.43 -10.22 1.73
N GLN A 65 19.84 -9.07 2.06
CA GLN A 65 19.73 -8.54 3.43
C GLN A 65 18.38 -8.91 4.07
N VAL A 66 17.32 -8.97 3.26
CA VAL A 66 15.98 -9.40 3.70
C VAL A 66 15.98 -10.86 4.16
N ASP A 67 16.61 -11.78 3.42
CA ASP A 67 16.61 -13.20 3.78
C ASP A 67 17.25 -13.49 5.16
N PRO A 68 18.45 -12.96 5.49
CA PRO A 68 19.00 -13.07 6.84
C PRO A 68 18.13 -12.40 7.92
N LEU A 69 17.48 -11.27 7.61
CA LEU A 69 16.60 -10.58 8.56
C LEU A 69 15.37 -11.42 8.90
N LEU A 70 14.73 -12.03 7.90
CA LEU A 70 13.62 -12.96 8.11
C LEU A 70 14.05 -14.17 8.95
N LYS A 71 15.24 -14.72 8.70
CA LYS A 71 15.80 -15.80 9.53
C LYS A 71 16.01 -15.36 10.98
N LEU A 72 16.50 -14.14 11.21
CA LEU A 72 16.67 -13.59 12.55
C LEU A 72 15.32 -13.46 13.27
N VAL A 73 14.31 -12.89 12.61
CA VAL A 73 12.94 -12.79 13.14
C VAL A 73 12.38 -14.17 13.49
N HIS A 74 12.61 -15.17 12.63
CA HIS A 74 12.22 -16.55 12.90
C HIS A 74 12.94 -17.13 14.12
N CYS A 75 14.25 -16.94 14.27
CA CYS A 75 14.97 -17.40 15.46
C CYS A 75 14.48 -16.71 16.74
N ILE A 76 14.13 -15.42 16.68
CA ILE A 76 13.55 -14.68 17.81
C ILE A 76 12.19 -15.29 18.19
N SER A 77 11.32 -15.58 17.22
CA SER A 77 10.01 -16.17 17.51
C SER A 77 10.08 -17.60 18.07
N GLN A 78 11.16 -18.33 17.77
CA GLN A 78 11.49 -19.62 18.39
C GLN A 78 12.20 -19.50 19.75
N GLY A 79 12.56 -18.29 20.18
CA GLY A 79 13.29 -18.04 21.43
C GLY A 79 14.75 -18.51 21.40
N THR A 80 15.32 -18.77 20.22
CA THR A 80 16.71 -19.27 20.08
C THR A 80 17.75 -18.14 20.00
N THR A 81 17.30 -16.91 19.80
CA THR A 81 18.14 -15.71 19.80
C THR A 81 17.37 -14.50 20.32
N SER A 82 18.08 -13.43 20.64
CA SER A 82 17.51 -12.15 21.06
C SER A 82 18.31 -11.01 20.46
N VAL A 83 17.62 -9.90 20.15
CA VAL A 83 18.22 -8.64 19.76
C VAL A 83 17.83 -7.58 20.78
N MET A 84 18.76 -6.70 21.11
CA MET A 84 18.46 -5.56 21.96
C MET A 84 17.69 -4.53 21.13
N LEU A 85 16.44 -4.25 21.51
CA LEU A 85 15.60 -3.24 20.86
C LEU A 85 15.89 -1.87 21.47
N CYS A 86 16.94 -1.21 20.97
CA CYS A 86 17.24 0.19 21.29
C CYS A 86 17.04 1.04 20.04
N ASN A 87 16.36 2.18 20.19
CA ASN A 87 16.27 3.21 19.15
C ASN A 87 16.93 4.48 19.68
N ASP A 88 18.14 4.75 19.22
CA ASP A 88 18.91 5.94 19.60
C ASP A 88 18.65 7.13 18.66
N ALA A 89 17.78 7.00 17.65
CA ALA A 89 17.50 8.05 16.66
C ALA A 89 16.70 9.26 17.21
N GLY A 90 16.41 9.28 18.51
CA GLY A 90 15.77 10.39 19.23
C GLY A 90 16.70 11.21 20.11
N LEU A 91 18.03 11.02 20.02
CA LEU A 91 19.05 11.79 20.74
C LEU A 91 19.64 12.93 19.90
#